data_AF-A0A8E0NBM6-F1
#
_entry.id   AF-A0A8E0NBM6-F1
#
_cell.length_a   1.000
_cell.length_b   1.000
_cell.length_c   1.000
_cell.angle_alpha   90.00
_cell.angle_beta   90.00
_cell.angle_gamma   90.00
#
_symmetry.space_group_name_H-M   'P 1'
#
loop_
_entity.id
_entity.type
_entity.pdbx_description
1 polymer ?
#
loop_
_entity_poly.entity_id
_entity_poly.type
_entity_poly.pdbx_seq_one_letter_code
_entity_poly.pdbx_strand_id
1 'polypeptide(L)'
;MARLGRIVAGCILLMLATACQTYPRLDVTAAQLSAASPAIRYDFDVEEAQLRFVRELGVAAQSADDGTVDLLALSGGGANGAFGAGVLNGWGERGDRPEFEIVTGVSTGA
;
A
#
# COMPACT_ATOMS: atom_id res chain seq x y z
N MET A 1 -15.90 22.67 -43.39
CA MET A 1 -14.88 21.92 -42.62
C MET A 1 -14.35 22.68 -41.40
N ALA A 2 -13.98 23.96 -41.48
CA ALA A 2 -13.44 24.73 -40.35
C ALA A 2 -14.37 24.86 -39.11
N ARG A 3 -15.70 24.86 -39.30
CA ARG A 3 -16.68 24.96 -38.21
C ARG A 3 -16.77 23.68 -37.37
N LEU A 4 -16.67 22.52 -38.02
CA LEU A 4 -16.68 21.21 -37.35
C LEU A 4 -15.40 21.01 -36.52
N GLY A 5 -14.24 21.41 -37.05
CA GLY A 5 -12.97 21.35 -36.33
C GLY A 5 -12.95 22.18 -35.04
N ARG A 6 -13.57 23.38 -35.05
CA ARG A 6 -13.69 24.23 -33.86
C ARG A 6 -14.60 23.62 -32.79
N ILE A 7 -15.68 22.95 -33.21
CA ILE A 7 -16.59 22.25 -32.28
C ILE A 7 -15.85 21.09 -31.62
N VAL A 8 -15.17 20.26 -32.41
CA VAL A 8 -14.40 19.11 -31.89
C VAL A 8 -13.29 19.57 -30.93
N ALA A 9 -12.53 20.61 -31.30
CA ALA A 9 -11.51 21.18 -30.42
C ALA A 9 -12.09 21.74 -29.12
N GLY A 10 -13.26 22.40 -29.18
CA GLY A 10 -13.97 22.89 -28.01
C GLY A 10 -14.42 21.75 -27.08
N CYS A 11 -14.95 20.65 -27.62
CA CYS A 11 -15.33 19.47 -26.83
C CYS A 11 -14.11 18.81 -26.15
N ILE A 12 -12.99 18.67 -26.86
CA ILE A 12 -11.75 18.10 -26.30
C ILE A 12 -11.21 18.98 -25.17
N LEU A 13 -11.20 20.31 -25.36
CA LEU A 13 -10.75 21.25 -24.32
C LEU A 13 -11.63 21.17 -23.06
N LEU A 14 -12.95 21.04 -23.22
CA LEU A 14 -13.88 20.86 -22.11
C LEU A 14 -13.62 19.55 -21.34
N MET A 15 -13.40 18.44 -22.04
CA MET A 15 -13.11 17.14 -21.42
C MET A 15 -11.80 17.17 -20.63
N LEU A 16 -10.76 17.81 -21.18
CA LEU A 16 -9.47 17.96 -20.51
C LEU A 16 -9.58 18.89 -19.27
N ALA A 17 -10.41 19.93 -19.35
CA ALA A 17 -10.61 20.86 -18.23
C ALA A 17 -11.37 20.24 -17.04
N THR A 18 -12.17 19.18 -17.26
CA THR A 18 -12.93 18.49 -16.20
C THR A 18 -12.33 17.14 -15.79
N ALA A 19 -11.17 16.76 -16.32
CA ALA A 19 -10.55 15.46 -16.06
C ALA A 19 -10.12 15.26 -14.59
N CYS A 20 -9.92 16.34 -13.84
CA CYS A 20 -9.53 16.30 -12.42
C CYS A 20 -10.73 16.45 -11.45
N GLN A 21 -11.89 15.88 -11.77
CA GLN A 21 -13.00 15.86 -10.81
C GLN A 21 -12.75 14.81 -9.72
N THR A 22 -12.32 15.27 -8.55
CA THR A 22 -12.28 14.49 -7.31
C THR A 22 -13.72 14.27 -6.83
N TYR A 23 -14.25 13.06 -7.02
CA TYR A 23 -15.54 12.66 -6.45
C TYR A 23 -15.45 12.78 -4.90
N PRO A 24 -16.43 13.40 -4.22
CA PRO A 24 -16.43 13.45 -2.77
C PRO A 24 -16.33 12.04 -2.20
N ARG A 25 -15.41 11.83 -1.27
CA ARG A 25 -15.38 10.55 -0.55
C ARG A 25 -16.69 10.41 0.21
N LEU A 26 -17.21 9.18 0.29
CA LEU A 26 -18.34 8.87 1.15
C LEU A 26 -17.97 9.23 2.59
N ASP A 27 -18.91 9.82 3.33
CA ASP A 27 -18.75 10.04 4.76
C ASP A 27 -18.81 8.68 5.48
N VAL A 28 -17.63 8.12 5.72
CA VAL A 28 -17.44 6.86 6.44
C VAL A 28 -17.01 7.14 7.87
N THR A 29 -17.67 6.51 8.82
CA THR A 29 -17.27 6.55 10.24
C THR A 29 -16.05 5.68 10.49
N ALA A 30 -15.29 5.97 11.55
CA ALA A 30 -14.17 5.12 12.00
C ALA A 30 -14.61 3.67 12.25
N ALA A 31 -15.81 3.46 12.81
CA ALA A 31 -16.36 2.13 13.06
C ALA A 31 -16.60 1.35 11.75
N GLN A 32 -17.08 2.02 10.70
CA GLN A 32 -17.27 1.40 9.39
C GLN A 32 -15.93 1.06 8.72
N LEU A 33 -14.94 1.96 8.81
CA LEU A 33 -13.59 1.72 8.29
C LEU A 33 -12.90 0.55 9.01
N SER A 34 -13.04 0.49 10.33
CA SER A 34 -12.51 -0.59 11.16
C SER A 34 -13.18 -1.93 10.80
N ALA A 35 -14.51 -1.97 10.70
CA ALA A 35 -15.25 -3.17 10.31
C ALA A 35 -14.94 -3.65 8.88
N ALA A 36 -14.60 -2.73 7.98
CA ALA A 36 -14.19 -3.04 6.61
C ALA A 36 -12.71 -3.39 6.47
N SER A 37 -11.89 -3.20 7.52
CA SER A 37 -10.46 -3.45 7.46
C SER A 37 -10.17 -4.95 7.63
N PRO A 38 -9.38 -5.57 6.72
CA PRO A 38 -9.01 -6.97 6.86
C PRO A 38 -8.12 -7.16 8.10
N ALA A 39 -8.15 -8.36 8.69
CA ALA A 39 -7.41 -8.67 9.93
C ALA A 39 -5.89 -8.44 9.83
N ILE A 40 -5.33 -8.52 8.62
CA ILE A 40 -3.92 -8.23 8.33
C ILE A 40 -3.54 -6.75 8.51
N ARG A 41 -4.53 -5.85 8.63
CA ARG A 41 -4.29 -4.43 8.90
C ARG A 41 -4.30 -4.13 10.40
N TYR A 42 -3.37 -3.26 10.77
CA TYR A 42 -3.20 -2.78 12.13
C TYR A 42 -3.45 -1.28 12.16
N ASP A 43 -4.43 -0.88 12.96
CA ASP A 43 -4.64 0.52 13.31
C ASP A 43 -3.81 0.83 14.56
N PHE A 44 -2.68 1.51 14.38
CA PHE A 44 -1.77 1.82 15.47
C PHE A 44 -2.28 2.94 16.39
N ASP A 45 -3.45 3.53 16.14
CA ASP A 45 -4.11 4.42 17.10
C ASP A 45 -4.98 3.64 18.11
N VAL A 46 -5.14 2.33 17.93
CA VAL A 46 -5.95 1.43 18.78
C VAL A 46 -5.02 0.49 19.57
N GLU A 47 -5.06 0.56 20.90
CA GLU A 47 -4.18 -0.21 21.80
C GLU A 47 -4.32 -1.73 21.57
N GLU A 48 -5.53 -2.23 21.36
CA GLU A 48 -5.78 -3.64 21.10
C GLU A 48 -5.10 -4.13 19.81
N ALA A 49 -4.99 -3.27 18.80
CA ALA A 49 -4.29 -3.59 17.56
C ALA A 49 -2.77 -3.57 17.75
N GLN A 50 -2.23 -2.65 18.55
CA GLN A 50 -0.81 -2.64 18.93
C GLN A 50 -0.44 -3.92 19.69
N LEU A 51 -1.25 -4.32 20.68
CA LEU A 51 -1.03 -5.54 21.46
C LEU A 51 -1.14 -6.81 20.60
N ARG A 52 -2.06 -6.83 19.62
CA ARG A 52 -2.15 -7.92 18.64
C ARG A 52 -0.89 -7.99 17.78
N PHE A 53 -0.42 -6.86 17.26
CA PHE A 53 0.79 -6.80 16.45
C PHE A 53 2.01 -7.35 17.21
N VAL A 54 2.24 -6.90 18.45
CA VAL A 54 3.37 -7.38 19.27
C VAL A 54 3.28 -8.88 19.56
N ARG A 55 2.06 -9.39 19.81
CA ARG A 55 1.84 -10.83 20.01
C ARG A 55 2.19 -11.63 18.77
N GLU A 56 1.67 -11.21 17.61
CA GLU A 56 1.90 -11.92 16.33
C GLU A 56 3.37 -11.84 15.92
N LEU A 57 4.03 -10.70 16.15
CA LEU A 57 5.47 -10.54 15.97
C LEU A 57 6.26 -11.53 16.84
N GLY A 58 5.86 -11.71 18.10
CA GLY A 58 6.48 -12.68 19.00
C GLY A 58 6.25 -14.14 18.62
N VAL A 59 5.15 -14.46 17.94
CA VAL A 59 4.88 -15.81 17.40
C VAL A 59 5.72 -16.05 16.15
N ALA A 60 5.78 -15.09 15.22
CA ALA A 60 6.60 -15.21 14.02
C ALA A 60 8.11 -15.26 14.34
N ALA A 61 8.55 -14.52 15.35
CA ALA A 61 9.93 -14.62 15.85
C ALA A 61 10.30 -16.03 16.37
N GLN A 62 9.31 -16.84 16.78
CA GLN A 62 9.53 -18.23 17.22
C GLN A 62 9.59 -19.22 16.06
N SER A 63 9.20 -18.83 14.83
CA SER A 63 9.33 -19.68 13.65
C SER A 63 10.68 -19.54 12.94
N ALA A 64 11.60 -18.75 13.48
CA ALA A 64 12.95 -18.61 12.97
C ALA A 64 13.75 -19.91 13.17
N ASP A 65 14.15 -20.54 12.07
CA ASP A 65 14.84 -21.83 12.09
C ASP A 65 16.36 -21.70 12.33
N ASP A 66 16.97 -20.56 11.97
CA ASP A 66 18.43 -20.36 12.03
C ASP A 66 18.91 -19.59 13.28
N GLY A 67 17.99 -19.25 14.18
CA GLY A 67 18.26 -18.51 15.41
C GLY A 67 18.35 -16.99 15.24
N THR A 68 18.07 -16.47 14.04
CA THR A 68 17.91 -15.03 13.76
C THR A 68 16.50 -14.74 13.26
N VAL A 69 15.98 -13.54 13.53
CA VAL A 69 14.64 -13.13 13.08
C VAL A 69 14.81 -12.07 12.01
N ASP A 70 14.45 -12.40 10.78
CA ASP A 70 14.55 -11.54 9.62
C ASP A 70 13.21 -10.81 9.39
N LEU A 71 13.26 -9.48 9.50
CA LEU A 71 12.11 -8.61 9.32
C LEU A 71 12.31 -7.66 8.14
N LEU A 72 11.34 -7.65 7.22
CA LEU A 72 11.26 -6.70 6.12
C LEU A 72 10.15 -5.68 6.39
N ALA A 73 10.54 -4.41 6.52
CA ALA A 73 9.61 -3.28 6.64
C ALA A 73 9.58 -2.46 5.34
N LEU A 74 8.44 -2.45 4.66
CA LEU A 74 8.20 -1.73 3.42
C LEU A 74 7.51 -0.39 3.70
N SER A 75 8.26 0.70 3.60
CA SER A 75 7.69 2.03 3.71
C SER A 75 6.81 2.38 2.51
N GLY A 76 5.92 3.36 2.69
CA GLY A 76 5.15 3.93 1.58
C GLY A 76 6.05 4.69 0.61
N GLY A 77 5.60 4.83 -0.64
CA GLY A 77 6.40 5.49 -1.70
C GLY A 77 5.59 6.20 -2.77
N GLY A 78 4.25 6.22 -2.67
CA GLY A 78 3.38 6.82 -3.67
C GLY A 78 3.63 6.23 -5.06
N ALA A 79 3.84 7.08 -6.06
CA ALA A 79 4.11 6.64 -7.44
C ALA A 79 5.42 5.82 -7.59
N ASN A 80 6.35 5.88 -6.63
CA ASN A 80 7.63 5.17 -6.67
C ASN A 80 7.57 3.74 -6.12
N GLY A 81 6.39 3.20 -5.80
CA GLY A 81 6.24 1.84 -5.26
C GLY A 81 6.92 0.74 -6.10
N ALA A 82 7.00 0.92 -7.42
CA ALA A 82 7.68 0.00 -8.33
C ALA A 82 9.19 -0.16 -8.04
N PHE A 83 9.84 0.83 -7.43
CA PHE A 83 11.25 0.75 -7.07
C PHE A 83 11.50 -0.38 -6.05
N GLY A 84 10.68 -0.48 -5.00
CA GLY A 84 10.80 -1.51 -3.98
C GLY A 84 10.64 -2.92 -4.55
N ALA A 85 9.69 -3.10 -5.48
CA ALA A 85 9.51 -4.37 -6.18
C ALA A 85 10.75 -4.77 -6.99
N GLY A 86 11.39 -3.82 -7.68
CA GLY A 86 12.65 -4.05 -8.39
C GLY A 86 13.80 -4.47 -7.47
N VAL A 87 13.92 -3.82 -6.30
CA VAL A 87 14.91 -4.21 -5.27
C VAL A 87 14.69 -5.64 -4.79
N LEU A 88 13.45 -6.03 -4.48
CA LEU A 88 13.14 -7.38 -4.02
C LEU A 88 13.40 -8.44 -5.08
N ASN A 89 13.07 -8.14 -6.34
CA ASN A 89 13.37 -9.04 -7.45
C ASN A 89 14.89 -9.23 -7.63
N GLY A 90 15.65 -8.13 -7.69
CA GLY A 90 17.11 -8.19 -7.84
C GLY A 90 17.81 -8.85 -6.66
N TRP A 91 17.32 -8.65 -5.42
CA TRP A 91 17.84 -9.35 -4.25
C TRP A 91 17.55 -10.86 -4.32
N GLY A 92 16.38 -11.26 -4.84
CA GLY A 92 16.09 -12.65 -5.16
C GLY A 92 17.06 -13.23 -6.19
N GLU A 93 17.33 -12.51 -7.27
CA GLU A 93 18.30 -12.92 -8.31
C GLU A 93 19.74 -13.02 -7.80
N ARG A 94 20.13 -12.17 -6.85
CA ARG A 94 21.43 -12.24 -6.16
C ARG A 94 21.60 -13.53 -5.36
N GLY A 95 20.51 -14.18 -4.94
CA GLY A 95 20.49 -15.51 -4.33
C GLY A 95 20.73 -15.54 -2.81
N ASP A 96 20.79 -14.40 -2.16
CA ASP A 96 21.04 -14.26 -0.72
C ASP A 96 20.02 -13.33 -0.03
N ARG A 97 18.80 -13.31 -0.57
CA ARG A 97 17.64 -12.77 0.14
C ARG A 97 17.22 -13.76 1.22
N PRO A 98 17.16 -13.36 2.50
CA PRO A 98 16.69 -14.25 3.54
C PRO A 98 15.22 -14.61 3.33
N GLU A 99 14.81 -15.72 3.93
CA GLU A 99 13.39 -15.99 4.16
C GLU A 99 12.97 -15.15 5.36
N PHE A 100 12.10 -14.18 5.15
CA PHE A 100 11.65 -13.30 6.23
C PHE A 100 10.55 -13.99 7.03
N GLU A 101 10.70 -14.08 8.35
CA GLU A 101 9.60 -14.47 9.24
C GLU A 101 8.50 -13.41 9.25
N ILE A 102 8.88 -12.14 9.09
CA ILE A 102 7.95 -11.01 9.13
C ILE A 102 8.16 -10.09 7.93
N VAL A 103 7.07 -9.83 7.20
CA VAL A 103 6.98 -8.73 6.23
C VAL A 103 5.84 -7.81 6.65
N THR A 104 6.14 -6.52 6.79
CA THR A 104 5.14 -5.49 7.10
C THR A 104 5.28 -4.32 6.13
N GLY A 105 4.21 -3.55 5.95
CA GLY A 105 4.20 -2.43 5.04
C GLY A 105 3.21 -1.34 5.42
N VAL A 106 3.46 -0.12 4.93
CA VAL A 106 2.52 1.01 5.06
C VAL A 106 2.24 1.65 3.71
N SER A 107 0.98 2.03 3.48
CA SER A 107 0.53 2.68 2.24
C SER A 107 0.91 1.85 1.00
N THR A 108 1.67 2.40 0.04
CA THR A 108 2.14 1.67 -1.15
C THR A 108 3.03 0.47 -0.83
N GLY A 109 3.63 0.41 0.36
CA GLY A 109 4.47 -0.71 0.78
C GLY A 109 3.69 -1.92 1.31
N ALA A 110 2.38 -1.79 1.54
CA ALA A 110 1.48 -2.87 1.96
C ALA A 110 0.69 -3.42 0.76
#